data_AF-A0A0Q4FID0-F1
#
_entry.id   AF-A0A0Q4FID0-F1
#
_cell.length_a   1.000
_cell.length_b   1.000
_cell.length_c   1.000
_cell.angle_alpha   90.00
_cell.angle_beta   90.00
_cell.angle_gamma   90.00
#
_symmetry.space_group_name_H-M   'P 1'
#
loop_
_entity.id
_entity.type
_entity.pdbx_description
1 polymer ?
#
loop_
_entity_poly.entity_id
_entity_poly.type
_entity_poly.pdbx_seq_one_letter_code
_entity_poly.pdbx_strand_id
1 'polypeptide(L)'
;MTLRRRLAGDHGAGGTLALMVAAGTLTFSLLALSLFSVMPAKARANAAADSAAIAAAESASARSADESCAVAAEAAMLNKTTLLSCDVVGGEATVTVGQEILATTFSVTARAAVPRPAPHASGVNGAIPLEDLVVISYPGVRADPPVYLRPDAASALLQMLDAYHAQTGDYLPVDEGYRDLAGQQRVFNEYGWPRAAIPGTSNHGLAIAIDFVNPPVVRGASPHAWLVENAAQFGFEPLTDPDEPWHWDYAG
;
A
#
# COMPACT_ATOMS: atom_id res chain seq x y z
N MET A 1 0.95 -80.33 36.08
CA MET A 1 1.62 -79.25 35.31
C MET A 1 1.09 -79.34 33.88
N THR A 2 0.59 -78.32 33.19
CA THR A 2 0.60 -76.86 33.40
C THR A 2 -0.36 -76.22 32.38
N LEU A 3 -1.09 -75.19 32.83
CA LEU A 3 -1.71 -74.07 32.12
C LEU A 3 -2.41 -74.30 30.75
N ARG A 4 -3.74 -74.40 30.79
CA ARG A 4 -4.61 -73.83 29.74
C ARG A 4 -4.55 -72.29 29.84
N ARG A 5 -3.81 -71.64 28.95
CA ARG A 5 -3.91 -70.18 28.74
C ARG A 5 -5.29 -69.86 28.15
N ARG A 6 -6.15 -69.23 28.94
CA ARG A 6 -7.33 -68.51 28.42
C ARG A 6 -6.80 -67.30 27.65
N LEU A 7 -6.85 -67.34 26.33
CA LEU A 7 -6.84 -66.13 25.51
C LEU A 7 -8.20 -65.46 25.75
N ALA A 8 -8.23 -64.52 26.70
CA ALA A 8 -9.37 -63.62 26.85
C ALA A 8 -9.44 -62.79 25.57
N GLY A 9 -10.55 -62.90 24.85
CA GLY A 9 -10.77 -62.19 23.59
C GLY A 9 -10.75 -60.69 23.81
N ASP A 10 -9.85 -60.01 23.11
CA ASP A 10 -9.72 -58.55 23.07
C ASP A 10 -10.81 -57.95 22.16
N HIS A 11 -12.06 -58.33 22.41
CA HIS A 11 -13.22 -57.96 21.60
C HIS A 11 -13.77 -56.62 22.08
N GLY A 12 -13.07 -55.52 21.79
CA GLY A 12 -13.63 -54.18 21.99
C GLY A 12 -12.63 -53.02 21.92
N ALA A 13 -11.38 -53.22 22.33
CA ALA A 13 -10.40 -52.13 22.41
C ALA A 13 -10.01 -51.56 21.02
N GLY A 14 -9.82 -52.43 20.02
CA GLY A 14 -9.51 -52.00 18.66
C GLY A 14 -10.68 -51.26 17.98
N GLY A 15 -11.91 -51.73 18.17
CA GLY A 15 -13.11 -51.11 17.59
C GLY A 15 -13.43 -49.75 18.21
N THR A 16 -13.27 -49.61 19.52
CA THR A 16 -13.47 -48.33 20.23
C THR A 16 -12.42 -47.29 19.85
N LEU A 17 -11.15 -47.67 19.75
CA LEU A 17 -10.08 -46.78 19.27
C LEU A 17 -10.34 -46.33 17.83
N ALA A 18 -10.72 -47.25 16.93
CA ALA A 18 -11.01 -46.92 15.53
C ALA A 18 -12.19 -45.91 15.41
N LEU A 19 -13.24 -46.09 16.21
CA LEU A 19 -14.37 -45.15 16.27
C LEU A 19 -13.97 -43.79 16.82
N MET A 20 -13.15 -43.72 17.87
CA MET A 20 -12.67 -42.45 18.41
C MET A 20 -11.77 -41.70 17.41
N VAL A 21 -10.88 -42.41 16.72
CA VAL A 21 -10.05 -41.83 15.67
C VAL A 21 -10.91 -41.31 14.53
N ALA A 22 -11.87 -42.11 14.05
CA ALA A 22 -12.78 -41.68 12.98
C ALA A 22 -13.64 -40.47 13.39
N ALA A 23 -14.16 -40.43 14.62
CA ALA A 23 -14.90 -39.29 15.12
C ALA A 23 -14.01 -38.05 15.32
N GLY A 24 -12.78 -38.25 15.78
CA GLY A 24 -11.77 -37.20 15.95
C GLY A 24 -11.34 -36.59 14.61
N THR A 25 -11.11 -37.41 13.58
CA THR A 25 -10.77 -36.91 12.24
C THR A 25 -11.94 -36.19 11.59
N LEU A 26 -13.18 -36.66 11.79
CA LEU A 26 -14.37 -35.99 11.25
C LEU A 26 -14.58 -34.62 11.90
N THR A 27 -14.48 -34.55 13.23
CA THR A 27 -14.62 -33.29 13.98
C THR A 27 -13.50 -32.31 13.62
N PHE A 28 -12.25 -32.76 13.55
CA PHE A 28 -11.12 -31.93 13.11
C PHE A 28 -11.29 -31.44 11.66
N SER A 29 -11.74 -32.30 10.75
CA SER A 29 -11.97 -31.93 9.34
C SER A 29 -13.09 -30.89 9.19
N LEU A 30 -14.19 -31.04 9.94
CA LEU A 30 -15.27 -30.05 9.97
C LEU A 30 -14.82 -28.70 10.54
N LEU A 31 -13.99 -28.71 11.58
CA LEU A 31 -13.41 -27.50 12.16
C LEU A 31 -12.40 -26.84 11.21
N ALA A 32 -11.58 -27.62 10.52
CA ALA A 32 -10.65 -27.12 9.52
C ALA A 32 -11.40 -26.47 8.35
N LEU A 33 -12.45 -27.12 7.84
CA LEU A 33 -13.30 -26.58 6.76
C LEU A 33 -13.98 -25.26 7.15
N SER A 34 -14.41 -25.10 8.41
CA SER A 34 -14.97 -23.84 8.88
C SER A 34 -13.90 -22.74 8.96
N LEU A 35 -12.70 -23.03 9.49
CA LEU A 35 -11.57 -22.09 9.52
C LEU A 35 -11.11 -21.67 8.11
N PHE A 36 -10.99 -22.63 7.18
CA PHE A 36 -10.58 -22.37 5.80
C PHE A 36 -11.64 -21.60 4.99
N SER A 37 -12.91 -21.62 5.38
CA SER A 37 -13.95 -20.82 4.71
C SER A 37 -14.00 -19.36 5.19
N VAL A 38 -13.50 -19.07 6.39
CA VAL A 38 -13.50 -17.71 6.97
C VAL A 38 -12.42 -16.81 6.35
N MET A 39 -11.22 -17.35 6.08
CA MET A 39 -10.10 -16.55 5.55
C MET A 39 -10.39 -15.91 4.17
N PRO A 40 -10.90 -16.65 3.16
CA PRO A 40 -11.27 -16.05 1.88
C PRO A 40 -12.42 -15.04 2.00
N ALA A 41 -13.35 -15.27 2.93
CA ALA A 41 -14.48 -14.38 3.17
C ALA A 41 -14.01 -13.03 3.75
N LYS A 42 -13.07 -13.05 4.71
CA LYS A 42 -12.46 -11.83 5.24
C LYS A 42 -11.72 -11.04 4.15
N ALA A 43 -10.92 -11.70 3.32
CA ALA A 43 -10.20 -11.05 2.24
C ALA A 43 -11.16 -10.38 1.23
N ARG A 44 -12.26 -11.06 0.89
CA ARG A 44 -13.30 -10.52 0.00
C ARG A 44 -13.99 -9.29 0.58
N ALA A 45 -14.29 -9.31 1.86
CA ALA A 45 -14.94 -8.16 2.50
C ALA A 45 -13.99 -6.98 2.73
N ASN A 46 -12.69 -7.21 2.92
CA ASN A 46 -11.69 -6.13 2.85
C ASN A 46 -11.71 -5.49 1.46
N ALA A 47 -11.58 -6.29 0.40
CA ALA A 47 -11.64 -5.80 -0.98
C ALA A 47 -12.96 -5.07 -1.29
N ALA A 48 -14.08 -5.56 -0.74
CA ALA A 48 -15.39 -4.93 -0.87
C ALA A 48 -15.47 -3.57 -0.14
N ALA A 49 -14.92 -3.50 1.08
CA ALA A 49 -14.85 -2.26 1.86
C ALA A 49 -14.01 -1.23 1.11
N ASP A 50 -12.85 -1.64 0.60
CA ASP A 50 -11.93 -0.78 -0.15
C ASP A 50 -12.58 -0.27 -1.44
N SER A 51 -13.23 -1.15 -2.22
CA SER A 51 -13.91 -0.71 -3.45
C SER A 51 -15.08 0.23 -3.16
N ALA A 52 -15.83 -0.01 -2.08
CA ALA A 52 -16.92 0.86 -1.66
C ALA A 52 -16.40 2.23 -1.18
N ALA A 53 -15.28 2.26 -0.45
CA ALA A 53 -14.65 3.48 0.02
C ALA A 53 -14.18 4.33 -1.17
N ILE A 54 -13.48 3.71 -2.13
CA ILE A 54 -12.99 4.37 -3.34
C ILE A 54 -14.16 4.94 -4.15
N ALA A 55 -15.22 4.14 -4.37
CA ALA A 55 -16.36 4.58 -5.16
C ALA A 55 -17.11 5.78 -4.53
N ALA A 56 -17.25 5.80 -3.20
CA ALA A 56 -17.78 6.97 -2.50
C ALA A 56 -16.85 8.18 -2.60
N ALA A 57 -15.54 8.00 -2.38
CA ALA A 57 -14.57 9.08 -2.46
C ALA A 57 -14.52 9.71 -3.87
N GLU A 58 -14.43 8.90 -4.93
CA GLU A 58 -14.41 9.35 -6.33
C GLU A 58 -15.64 10.19 -6.70
N SER A 59 -16.82 9.70 -6.31
CA SER A 59 -18.08 10.36 -6.59
C SER A 59 -18.31 11.64 -5.76
N ALA A 60 -17.68 11.76 -4.60
CA ALA A 60 -17.84 12.91 -3.68
C ALA A 60 -17.41 14.24 -4.31
N SER A 61 -16.57 14.20 -5.35
CA SER A 61 -16.17 15.38 -6.13
C SER A 61 -17.29 15.98 -6.99
N ALA A 62 -18.28 15.17 -7.37
CA ALA A 62 -19.32 15.53 -8.33
C ALA A 62 -20.75 15.34 -7.80
N ARG A 63 -20.92 14.77 -6.60
CA ARG A 63 -22.20 14.37 -6.02
C ARG A 63 -22.29 14.77 -4.56
N SER A 64 -23.51 14.81 -4.04
CA SER A 64 -23.75 14.97 -2.60
C SER A 64 -23.27 13.75 -1.81
N ALA A 65 -23.05 13.92 -0.50
CA ALA A 65 -22.65 12.82 0.39
C ALA A 65 -23.64 11.63 0.32
N ASP A 66 -24.94 11.90 0.27
CA ASP A 66 -25.98 10.87 0.17
C ASP A 66 -25.87 10.07 -1.14
N GLU A 67 -25.64 10.76 -2.26
CA GLU A 67 -25.46 10.12 -3.56
C GLU A 67 -24.16 9.32 -3.61
N SER A 68 -23.08 9.81 -3.02
CA SER A 68 -21.81 9.08 -2.90
C SER A 68 -21.93 7.82 -2.04
N CYS A 69 -22.69 7.90 -0.95
CA CYS A 69 -23.01 6.73 -0.13
C CYS A 69 -23.91 5.72 -0.88
N ALA A 70 -24.78 6.18 -1.79
CA ALA A 70 -25.51 5.28 -2.67
C ALA A 70 -24.57 4.53 -3.64
N VAL A 71 -23.53 5.19 -4.18
CA VAL A 71 -22.51 4.52 -5.00
C VAL A 71 -21.72 3.48 -4.18
N ALA A 72 -21.33 3.80 -2.95
CA ALA A 72 -20.69 2.83 -2.06
C ALA A 72 -21.59 1.63 -1.76
N ALA A 73 -22.91 1.84 -1.59
CA ALA A 73 -23.86 0.77 -1.37
C ALA A 73 -23.94 -0.19 -2.58
N GLU A 74 -23.94 0.36 -3.80
CA GLU A 74 -23.92 -0.42 -5.03
C GLU A 74 -22.60 -1.23 -5.16
N ALA A 75 -21.46 -0.61 -4.88
CA ALA A 75 -20.16 -1.29 -4.88
C ALA A 75 -20.09 -2.42 -3.83
N ALA A 76 -20.62 -2.20 -2.63
CA ALA A 76 -20.73 -3.22 -1.59
C ALA A 76 -21.62 -4.40 -2.05
N MET A 77 -22.77 -4.11 -2.68
CA MET A 77 -23.69 -5.11 -3.21
C MET A 77 -23.06 -5.97 -4.31
N LEU A 78 -22.32 -5.36 -5.24
CA LEU A 78 -21.59 -6.08 -6.29
C LEU A 78 -20.58 -7.07 -5.71
N ASN A 79 -20.01 -6.76 -4.54
CA ASN A 79 -19.10 -7.62 -3.80
C ASN A 79 -19.79 -8.57 -2.80
N LYS A 80 -21.13 -8.69 -2.84
CA LYS A 80 -21.92 -9.55 -1.93
C LYS A 80 -21.72 -9.19 -0.46
N THR A 81 -21.66 -7.90 -0.19
CA THR A 81 -21.62 -7.31 1.15
C THR A 81 -22.74 -6.27 1.24
N THR A 82 -23.05 -5.84 2.46
CA THR A 82 -24.06 -4.82 2.72
C THR A 82 -23.38 -3.61 3.34
N LEU A 83 -23.66 -2.42 2.83
CA LEU A 83 -23.20 -1.19 3.45
C LEU A 83 -23.92 -0.99 4.79
N LEU A 84 -23.16 -0.89 5.88
CA LEU A 84 -23.66 -0.68 7.24
C LEU A 84 -23.61 0.80 7.63
N SER A 85 -22.53 1.49 7.26
CA SER A 85 -22.39 2.94 7.45
C SER A 85 -21.52 3.55 6.36
N CYS A 86 -21.76 4.83 6.08
CA CYS A 86 -20.97 5.63 5.16
C CYS A 86 -20.96 7.06 5.67
N ASP A 87 -19.76 7.62 5.77
CA ASP A 87 -19.51 9.01 6.12
C ASP A 87 -18.61 9.61 5.04
N VAL A 88 -19.03 10.72 4.44
CA VAL A 88 -18.31 11.39 3.36
C VAL A 88 -18.08 12.83 3.79
N VAL A 89 -16.81 13.19 3.95
CA VAL A 89 -16.40 14.53 4.36
C VAL A 89 -15.42 15.07 3.33
N GLY A 90 -15.88 15.99 2.49
CA GLY A 90 -15.08 16.53 1.38
C GLY A 90 -14.83 15.46 0.32
N GLY A 91 -13.57 15.15 0.01
CA GLY A 91 -13.16 14.14 -0.97
C GLY A 91 -12.78 12.79 -0.34
N GLU A 92 -13.15 12.58 0.91
CA GLU A 92 -12.79 11.42 1.70
C GLU A 92 -14.05 10.69 2.17
N ALA A 93 -14.05 9.37 2.06
CA ALA A 93 -15.14 8.51 2.46
C ALA A 93 -14.65 7.43 3.45
N THR A 94 -15.36 7.28 4.56
CA THR A 94 -15.22 6.17 5.50
C THR A 94 -16.46 5.30 5.41
N VAL A 95 -16.29 4.03 5.04
CA VAL A 95 -17.40 3.09 4.86
C VAL A 95 -17.20 1.87 5.74
N THR A 96 -18.30 1.33 6.25
CA THR A 96 -18.32 0.03 6.93
C THR A 96 -19.23 -0.90 6.14
N VAL A 97 -18.71 -2.04 5.71
CA VAL A 97 -19.48 -3.09 5.06
C VAL A 97 -19.61 -4.29 5.99
N GLY A 98 -20.73 -5.00 5.89
CA GLY A 98 -21.01 -6.23 6.60
C GLY A 98 -21.15 -7.39 5.63
N GLN A 99 -20.72 -8.57 6.06
CA GLN A 99 -21.08 -9.82 5.40
C GLN A 99 -21.46 -10.86 6.44
N GLU A 100 -22.45 -11.67 6.09
CA GLU A 100 -22.89 -12.79 6.91
C GLU A 100 -22.05 -14.03 6.57
N ILE A 101 -21.38 -14.59 7.57
CA ILE A 101 -20.73 -15.89 7.49
C ILE A 101 -21.39 -16.79 8.52
N LEU A 102 -22.05 -17.85 8.06
CA LEU A 102 -22.79 -18.78 8.91
C LEU A 102 -23.86 -18.04 9.73
N ALA A 103 -23.67 -17.91 11.05
CA ALA A 103 -24.60 -17.27 11.97
C ALA A 103 -24.07 -15.95 12.55
N THR A 104 -22.95 -15.43 12.02
CA THR A 104 -22.29 -14.21 12.53
C THR A 104 -22.13 -13.19 11.40
N THR A 105 -22.54 -11.96 11.66
CA THR A 105 -22.20 -10.82 10.80
C THR A 105 -20.82 -10.31 11.20
N PHE A 106 -19.92 -10.24 10.23
CA PHE A 106 -18.65 -9.57 10.42
C PHE A 106 -18.68 -8.25 9.65
N SER A 107 -18.06 -7.22 10.20
CA SER A 107 -17.95 -5.91 9.56
C SER A 107 -16.49 -5.54 9.32
N VAL A 108 -16.25 -4.81 8.24
CA VAL A 108 -14.96 -4.25 7.88
C VAL A 108 -15.17 -2.77 7.59
N THR A 109 -14.27 -1.94 8.11
CA THR A 109 -14.25 -0.51 7.82
C THR A 109 -13.06 -0.18 6.94
N ALA A 110 -13.29 0.60 5.89
CA ALA A 110 -12.27 1.12 4.98
C ALA A 110 -12.45 2.62 4.80
N ARG A 111 -11.35 3.28 4.45
CA ARG A 111 -11.29 4.72 4.23
C ARG A 111 -10.54 4.99 2.94
N ALA A 112 -11.08 5.85 2.09
CA ALA A 112 -10.43 6.29 0.86
C ALA A 112 -10.57 7.80 0.72
N ALA A 113 -9.56 8.44 0.15
CA ALA A 113 -9.60 9.83 -0.27
C ALA A 113 -9.20 9.89 -1.74
N VAL A 114 -9.89 10.70 -2.53
CA VAL A 114 -9.37 11.07 -3.85
C VAL A 114 -8.30 12.11 -3.59
N PRO A 115 -7.04 11.89 -4.03
CA PRO A 115 -6.10 12.99 -4.14
C PRO A 115 -6.77 14.00 -5.07
N ARG A 116 -7.20 15.16 -4.54
CA ARG A 116 -7.58 16.25 -5.42
C ARG A 116 -6.37 16.44 -6.33
N PRO A 117 -6.52 16.42 -7.68
CA PRO A 117 -5.46 16.90 -8.53
C PRO A 117 -5.21 18.32 -8.03
N ALA A 118 -4.10 18.52 -7.32
CA ALA A 118 -3.57 19.86 -7.20
C ALA A 118 -3.49 20.33 -8.64
N PRO A 119 -4.17 21.43 -9.04
CA PRO A 119 -4.11 21.92 -10.40
C PRO A 119 -2.62 21.93 -10.75
N HIS A 120 -2.20 21.08 -11.71
CA HIS A 120 -0.78 20.74 -11.98
C HIS A 120 0.06 21.90 -11.53
N ALA A 121 0.77 21.75 -10.40
CA ALA A 121 1.31 22.90 -9.67
C ALA A 121 1.87 23.88 -10.69
N SER A 122 1.08 24.91 -11.01
CA SER A 122 1.45 25.90 -12.03
C SER A 122 2.55 26.81 -11.50
N GLY A 123 3.06 26.45 -10.31
CA GLY A 123 4.23 26.96 -9.65
C GLY A 123 5.41 26.88 -10.59
N VAL A 124 5.99 28.06 -10.77
CA VAL A 124 7.37 28.21 -11.22
C VAL A 124 8.23 27.22 -10.43
N ASN A 125 9.13 26.54 -11.12
CA ASN A 125 10.09 25.60 -10.55
C ASN A 125 10.75 26.16 -9.27
N GLY A 126 10.54 25.48 -8.14
CA GLY A 126 11.02 25.88 -6.82
C GLY A 126 10.11 26.88 -6.08
N ALA A 127 8.86 27.09 -6.52
CA ALA A 127 7.89 27.99 -5.90
C ALA A 127 6.51 27.34 -5.64
N ILE A 128 6.47 26.01 -5.48
CA ILE A 128 5.25 25.28 -5.10
C ILE A 128 4.98 25.50 -3.60
N PRO A 129 3.78 25.95 -3.20
CA PRO A 129 3.39 26.02 -1.80
C PRO A 129 3.45 24.64 -1.12
N LEU A 130 3.99 24.56 0.09
CA LEU A 130 4.10 23.27 0.82
C LEU A 130 2.74 22.63 1.11
N GLU A 131 1.67 23.43 1.20
CA GLU A 131 0.29 22.95 1.37
C GLU A 131 -0.27 22.22 0.14
N ASP A 132 0.34 22.41 -1.03
CA ASP A 132 0.02 21.68 -2.25
C ASP A 132 0.87 20.40 -2.41
N LEU A 133 1.82 20.17 -1.50
CA LEU A 133 2.72 19.02 -1.50
C LEU A 133 2.35 18.01 -0.41
N VAL A 134 2.70 16.76 -0.65
CA VAL A 134 2.55 15.66 0.29
C VAL A 134 3.89 15.41 0.96
N VAL A 135 3.88 15.39 2.30
CA VAL A 135 5.02 14.92 3.09
C VAL A 135 5.11 13.39 3.00
N ILE A 136 6.29 12.88 2.64
CA ILE A 136 6.55 11.44 2.56
C ILE A 136 6.97 10.94 3.94
N SER A 137 6.09 10.17 4.58
CA SER A 137 6.34 9.54 5.87
C SER A 137 6.37 8.03 5.71
N TYR A 138 7.57 7.46 5.61
CA TYR A 138 7.79 6.02 5.45
C TYR A 138 9.14 5.61 6.10
N PRO A 139 9.30 4.39 6.65
CA PRO A 139 10.58 3.99 7.22
C PRO A 139 11.72 4.06 6.19
N GLY A 140 12.84 4.66 6.59
CA GLY A 140 13.99 4.90 5.69
C GLY A 140 13.94 6.24 4.94
N VAL A 141 12.83 6.97 4.98
CA VAL A 141 12.75 8.33 4.40
C VAL A 141 13.26 9.36 5.41
N ARG A 142 14.08 10.31 4.95
CA ARG A 142 14.60 11.40 5.79
C ARG A 142 13.45 12.22 6.38
N ALA A 143 13.48 12.40 7.71
CA ALA A 143 12.43 13.11 8.44
C ALA A 143 12.70 14.61 8.62
N ASP A 144 13.96 15.04 8.57
CA ASP A 144 14.36 16.43 8.79
C ASP A 144 15.47 16.92 7.84
N PRO A 145 15.22 17.99 7.06
CA PRO A 145 13.88 18.46 6.68
C PRO A 145 13.02 17.34 6.03
N PRO A 146 11.69 17.41 6.11
CA PRO A 146 10.85 16.37 5.50
C PRO A 146 11.01 16.32 3.98
N VAL A 147 10.82 15.13 3.41
CA VAL A 147 10.74 14.92 1.96
C VAL A 147 9.33 15.27 1.49
N TYR A 148 9.21 16.15 0.50
CA TYR A 148 7.94 16.55 -0.10
C TYR A 148 7.88 16.19 -1.58
N LEU A 149 6.72 15.77 -2.06
CA LEU A 149 6.45 15.53 -3.48
C LEU A 149 5.06 16.05 -3.86
N ARG A 150 4.82 16.26 -5.15
CA ARG A 150 3.44 16.45 -5.63
C ARG A 150 2.61 15.17 -5.40
N PRO A 151 1.27 15.27 -5.25
CA PRO A 151 0.46 14.14 -4.78
C PRO A 151 0.53 12.85 -5.62
N ASP A 152 0.62 12.96 -6.94
CA ASP A 152 0.78 11.86 -7.89
C ASP A 152 2.14 11.15 -7.71
N ALA A 153 3.24 11.91 -7.70
CA ALA A 153 4.58 11.39 -7.46
C ALA A 153 4.71 10.77 -6.05
N ALA A 154 4.07 11.36 -5.04
CA ALA A 154 4.03 10.84 -3.68
C ALA A 154 3.35 9.46 -3.60
N SER A 155 2.19 9.32 -4.25
CA SER A 155 1.46 8.06 -4.33
C SER A 155 2.28 6.98 -5.04
N ALA A 156 2.91 7.34 -6.16
CA ALA A 156 3.78 6.45 -6.91
C ALA A 156 5.00 6.01 -6.10
N LEU A 157 5.65 6.93 -5.38
CA LEU A 157 6.80 6.61 -4.54
C LEU A 157 6.42 5.65 -3.43
N LEU A 158 5.31 5.89 -2.71
CA LEU A 158 4.86 5.01 -1.63
C LEU A 158 4.60 3.59 -2.13
N GLN A 159 3.96 3.43 -3.30
CA GLN A 159 3.77 2.12 -3.93
C GLN A 159 5.10 1.44 -4.28
N MET A 160 6.08 2.21 -4.76
CA MET A 160 7.42 1.69 -5.05
C MET A 160 8.15 1.24 -3.77
N LEU A 161 8.08 2.04 -2.69
CA LEU A 161 8.71 1.72 -1.40
C LEU A 161 8.07 0.49 -0.74
N ASP A 162 6.75 0.36 -0.83
CA ASP A 162 6.02 -0.83 -0.36
C ASP A 162 6.44 -2.08 -1.15
N ALA A 163 6.54 -1.98 -2.49
CA ALA A 163 6.95 -3.08 -3.34
C ALA A 163 8.40 -3.51 -3.07
N TYR A 164 9.31 -2.56 -2.87
CA TYR A 164 10.69 -2.85 -2.49
C TYR A 164 10.74 -3.61 -1.16
N HIS A 165 10.00 -3.13 -0.15
CA HIS A 165 9.95 -3.75 1.15
C HIS A 165 9.35 -5.16 1.10
N ALA A 166 8.26 -5.35 0.36
CA ALA A 166 7.62 -6.65 0.20
C ALA A 166 8.53 -7.69 -0.47
N GLN A 167 9.38 -7.28 -1.41
CA GLN A 167 10.26 -8.18 -2.15
C GLN A 167 11.59 -8.46 -1.44
N THR A 168 12.14 -7.48 -0.73
CA THR A 168 13.49 -7.56 -0.16
C THR A 168 13.51 -7.73 1.36
N GLY A 169 12.45 -7.29 2.04
CA GLY A 169 12.40 -7.15 3.51
C GLY A 169 13.12 -5.90 4.03
N ASP A 170 13.85 -5.16 3.19
CA ASP A 170 14.58 -3.95 3.55
C ASP A 170 13.74 -2.68 3.27
N TYR A 171 14.20 -1.54 3.77
CA TYR A 171 13.62 -0.23 3.46
C TYR A 171 14.56 0.54 2.54
N LEU A 172 14.05 1.02 1.41
CA LEU A 172 14.82 1.82 0.46
C LEU A 172 14.95 3.26 0.99
N PRO A 173 16.18 3.74 1.28
CA PRO A 173 16.32 5.01 1.98
C PRO A 173 16.24 6.21 1.03
N VAL A 174 15.33 7.13 1.29
CA VAL A 174 15.12 8.36 0.49
C VAL A 174 15.71 9.55 1.22
N ASP A 175 16.55 10.32 0.54
CA ASP A 175 17.22 11.48 1.08
C ASP A 175 16.51 12.78 0.70
N GLU A 176 16.26 13.04 -0.59
CA GLU A 176 15.70 14.33 -1.02
C GLU A 176 14.48 14.20 -1.93
N GLY A 177 13.68 15.27 -1.96
CA GLY A 177 12.51 15.45 -2.80
C GLY A 177 12.43 16.91 -3.26
N TYR A 178 11.28 17.58 -3.05
CA TYR A 178 11.11 18.97 -3.45
C TYR A 178 12.19 19.92 -2.89
N ARG A 179 12.74 20.76 -3.76
CA ARG A 179 13.72 21.81 -3.42
C ARG A 179 13.22 23.16 -3.91
N ASP A 180 13.09 24.11 -2.98
CA ASP A 180 12.68 25.47 -3.31
C ASP A 180 13.76 26.25 -4.10
N LEU A 181 13.36 27.36 -4.72
CA LEU A 181 14.26 28.17 -5.56
C LEU A 181 15.47 28.68 -4.77
N ALA A 182 15.26 29.08 -3.52
CA ALA A 182 16.33 29.53 -2.63
C ALA A 182 17.31 28.39 -2.30
N GLY A 183 16.79 27.17 -2.06
CA GLY A 183 17.58 25.97 -1.89
C GLY A 183 18.39 25.63 -3.13
N GLN A 184 17.77 25.66 -4.30
CA GLN A 184 18.48 25.44 -5.55
C GLN A 184 19.57 26.49 -5.79
N GLN A 185 19.34 27.76 -5.44
CA GLN A 185 20.36 28.80 -5.52
C GLN A 185 21.56 28.53 -4.59
N ARG A 186 21.32 28.01 -3.37
CA ARG A 186 22.41 27.63 -2.45
C ARG A 186 23.25 26.49 -3.05
N VAL A 187 22.61 25.42 -3.52
CA VAL A 187 23.28 24.28 -4.15
C VAL A 187 24.05 24.71 -5.39
N PHE A 188 23.47 25.58 -6.23
CA PHE A 188 24.14 26.09 -7.43
C PHE A 188 25.37 26.94 -7.10
N ASN A 189 25.31 27.78 -6.07
CA ASN A 189 26.46 28.57 -5.63
C ASN A 189 27.61 27.69 -5.12
N GLU A 190 27.30 26.54 -4.54
CA GLU A 190 28.28 25.60 -4.00
C GLU A 190 28.94 24.75 -5.10
N TYR A 191 28.13 24.15 -5.98
CA TYR A 191 28.62 23.11 -6.90
C TYR A 191 28.80 23.60 -8.35
N GLY A 192 27.98 24.56 -8.78
CA GLY A 192 27.93 25.08 -10.16
C GLY A 192 27.51 24.04 -11.21
N TRP A 193 27.29 24.50 -12.43
CA TRP A 193 27.05 23.60 -13.57
C TRP A 193 28.32 22.79 -13.93
N PRO A 194 28.23 21.50 -14.30
CA PRO A 194 27.01 20.69 -14.48
C PRO A 194 26.52 19.96 -13.22
N ARG A 195 27.19 20.11 -12.08
CA ARG A 195 26.87 19.37 -10.84
C ARG A 195 25.61 19.86 -10.12
N ALA A 196 25.11 21.03 -10.50
CA ALA A 196 23.85 21.57 -10.03
C ALA A 196 23.10 22.19 -11.20
N ALA A 197 21.80 21.90 -11.29
CA ALA A 197 20.90 22.54 -12.24
C ALA A 197 20.83 24.06 -11.98
N ILE A 198 20.64 24.83 -13.05
CA ILE A 198 20.41 26.27 -12.96
C ILE A 198 19.16 26.50 -12.08
N PRO A 199 19.17 27.48 -11.15
CA PRO A 199 18.00 27.78 -10.34
C PRO A 199 16.75 28.01 -11.19
N GLY A 200 15.67 27.31 -10.86
CA GLY A 200 14.42 27.31 -11.64
C GLY A 200 14.36 26.30 -12.78
N THR A 201 15.34 25.40 -12.91
CA THR A 201 15.33 24.33 -13.93
C THR A 201 15.55 22.93 -13.37
N SER A 202 15.54 22.76 -12.04
CA SER A 202 15.76 21.45 -11.40
C SER A 202 14.45 20.66 -11.30
N ASN A 203 14.45 19.37 -11.58
CA ASN A 203 13.25 18.54 -11.40
C ASN A 203 12.81 18.45 -9.92
N HIS A 204 13.74 18.60 -8.97
CA HIS A 204 13.38 18.78 -7.55
C HIS A 204 12.48 20.01 -7.33
N GLY A 205 12.67 21.09 -8.09
CA GLY A 205 11.78 22.26 -8.00
C GLY A 205 10.39 22.04 -8.60
N LEU A 206 10.17 20.94 -9.31
CA LEU A 206 8.84 20.51 -9.79
C LEU A 206 8.16 19.54 -8.81
N ALA A 207 8.84 19.15 -7.72
CA ALA A 207 8.40 18.15 -6.75
C ALA A 207 8.15 16.75 -7.37
N ILE A 208 8.89 16.43 -8.43
CA ILE A 208 8.78 15.16 -9.20
C ILE A 208 10.01 14.27 -9.06
N ALA A 209 11.13 14.86 -8.63
CA ALA A 209 12.40 14.17 -8.47
C ALA A 209 12.58 13.69 -7.04
N ILE A 210 13.27 12.56 -6.89
CA ILE A 210 13.73 12.04 -5.61
C ILE A 210 15.20 11.65 -5.73
N ASP A 211 15.94 11.89 -4.64
CA ASP A 211 17.27 11.33 -4.44
C ASP A 211 17.21 10.28 -3.36
N PHE A 212 17.68 9.08 -3.66
CA PHE A 212 17.92 8.06 -2.65
C PHE A 212 19.24 8.30 -1.92
N VAL A 213 19.38 7.77 -0.69
CA VAL A 213 20.65 7.86 0.04
C VAL A 213 21.74 7.10 -0.71
N ASN A 214 22.87 7.77 -0.95
CA ASN A 214 24.01 7.22 -1.67
C ASN A 214 25.29 7.26 -0.80
N PRO A 215 25.81 6.13 -0.30
CA PRO A 215 25.27 4.75 -0.34
C PRO A 215 24.06 4.54 0.58
N PRO A 216 23.17 3.55 0.34
CA PRO A 216 23.42 2.30 -0.39
C PRO A 216 22.99 2.28 -1.86
N VAL A 217 22.36 3.32 -2.40
CA VAL A 217 21.96 3.38 -3.81
C VAL A 217 23.13 3.84 -4.70
N VAL A 218 24.14 2.98 -4.76
CA VAL A 218 25.29 3.10 -5.68
C VAL A 218 25.07 2.22 -6.92
N ARG A 219 25.60 2.65 -8.07
CA ARG A 219 25.55 1.87 -9.32
C ARG A 219 26.03 0.43 -9.11
N GLY A 220 25.18 -0.52 -9.46
CA GLY A 220 25.48 -1.97 -9.39
C GLY A 220 25.27 -2.61 -8.01
N ALA A 221 24.96 -1.85 -6.95
CA ALA A 221 24.50 -2.43 -5.70
C ALA A 221 23.05 -2.93 -5.82
N SER A 222 22.67 -3.85 -4.94
CA SER A 222 21.34 -4.48 -4.95
C SER A 222 20.16 -3.47 -4.96
N PRO A 223 20.15 -2.39 -4.15
CA PRO A 223 19.06 -1.41 -4.19
C PRO A 223 18.95 -0.70 -5.54
N HIS A 224 20.07 -0.28 -6.11
CA HIS A 224 20.11 0.35 -7.43
C HIS A 224 19.67 -0.60 -8.54
N ALA A 225 20.14 -1.86 -8.51
CA ALA A 225 19.76 -2.86 -9.50
C ALA A 225 18.25 -3.12 -9.48
N TRP A 226 17.65 -3.19 -8.28
CA TRP A 226 16.20 -3.33 -8.13
C TRP A 226 15.46 -2.14 -8.75
N LEU A 227 15.92 -0.90 -8.50
CA LEU A 227 15.32 0.30 -9.07
C LEU A 227 15.37 0.30 -10.60
N VAL A 228 16.52 -0.07 -11.19
CA VAL A 228 16.66 -0.19 -12.67
C VAL A 228 15.65 -1.16 -13.27
N GLU A 229 15.32 -2.25 -12.56
CA GLU A 229 14.37 -3.25 -13.03
C GLU A 229 12.90 -2.89 -12.75
N ASN A 230 12.62 -2.16 -11.67
CA ASN A 230 11.27 -2.01 -11.11
C ASN A 230 10.74 -0.57 -11.00
N ALA A 231 11.56 0.47 -11.12
CA ALA A 231 11.07 1.84 -10.89
C ALA A 231 10.09 2.30 -12.00
N ALA A 232 10.31 1.87 -13.24
CA ALA A 232 9.51 2.29 -14.40
C ALA A 232 8.03 1.90 -14.31
N GLN A 233 7.68 0.76 -13.68
CA GLN A 233 6.27 0.38 -13.47
C GLN A 233 5.53 1.29 -12.48
N PHE A 234 6.26 2.06 -11.67
CA PHE A 234 5.71 3.10 -10.80
C PHE A 234 5.83 4.50 -11.42
N GLY A 235 6.31 4.60 -12.67
CA GLY A 235 6.48 5.88 -13.38
C GLY A 235 7.76 6.63 -13.03
N PHE A 236 8.74 6.00 -12.37
CA PHE A 236 10.04 6.62 -12.09
C PHE A 236 11.10 6.18 -13.11
N GLU A 237 11.85 7.16 -13.62
CA GLU A 237 12.95 6.97 -14.58
C GLU A 237 14.27 7.49 -13.99
N PRO A 238 15.41 6.82 -14.23
CA PRO A 238 16.69 7.28 -13.73
C PRO A 238 17.17 8.50 -14.51
N LEU A 239 17.79 9.47 -13.82
CA LEU A 239 18.55 10.51 -14.51
C LEU A 239 19.86 9.93 -15.05
N THR A 240 20.06 10.05 -16.36
CA THR A 240 21.19 9.40 -17.07
C THR A 240 22.31 10.36 -17.47
N ASP A 241 22.04 11.67 -17.46
CA ASP A 241 23.04 12.73 -17.71
C ASP A 241 22.66 14.00 -16.92
N PRO A 242 23.49 14.44 -15.94
CA PRO A 242 24.70 13.77 -15.45
C PRO A 242 24.40 12.40 -14.80
N ASP A 243 25.42 11.52 -14.73
CA ASP A 243 25.27 10.19 -14.14
C ASP A 243 25.06 10.27 -12.61
N GLU A 244 23.81 10.19 -12.19
CA GLU A 244 23.37 10.25 -10.79
C GLU A 244 22.55 9.00 -10.44
N PRO A 245 23.19 7.87 -10.05
CA PRO A 245 22.48 6.59 -9.81
C PRO A 245 21.43 6.64 -8.71
N TRP A 246 21.47 7.67 -7.85
CA TRP A 246 20.51 7.89 -6.79
C TRP A 246 19.29 8.73 -7.22
N HIS A 247 19.35 9.42 -8.36
CA HIS A 247 18.35 10.38 -8.80
C HIS A 247 17.33 9.74 -9.74
N TRP A 248 16.05 9.89 -9.42
CA TRP A 248 14.96 9.37 -10.23
C TRP A 248 13.85 10.40 -10.36
N ASP A 249 13.37 10.57 -11.60
CA ASP A 249 12.31 11.49 -11.96
C ASP A 249 10.99 10.75 -12.17
N TYR A 250 9.91 11.29 -11.61
CA TYR A 250 8.56 10.81 -11.89
C TYR A 250 8.05 11.38 -13.23
N ALA A 251 7.78 10.50 -14.19
CA ALA A 251 7.33 10.80 -15.54
C ALA A 251 5.84 10.44 -15.81
N GLY A 252 5.13 9.93 -14.79
CA GLY A 252 3.69 9.57 -14.85
C GLY A 252 2.74 10.72 -14.55
#